data_AF-A0A511JGH6-F1
#
_entry.id   AF-A0A511JGH6-F1
#
_cell.length_a   1.000
_cell.length_b   1.000
_cell.length_c   1.000
_cell.angle_alpha   90.00
_cell.angle_beta   90.00
_cell.angle_gamma   90.00
#
_symmetry.space_group_name_H-M   'P 1'
#
loop_
_entity.id
_entity.type
_entity.pdbx_description
1 polymer ?
#
loop_
_entity_poly.entity_id
_entity_poly.type
_entity_poly.pdbx_seq_one_letter_code
_entity_poly.pdbx_strand_id
1 'polypeptide(L)'
;MIGTSTCSELLSTRGASVATRYDRLLCARIDVRTEDGLHAAQAGARLVRQAVVAARAQGLRTAELTLDVGAPVTGAVLEQLRNLVDDVADVHVRRAGGTVLVEVELTPLLGRQRTQPSPRLGAA
;
A
#
# COMPACT_ATOMS: atom_id res chain seq x y z
N MET A 1 -12.47 26.42 7.06
CA MET A 1 -11.02 26.11 7.14
C MET A 1 -10.89 24.58 7.17
N ILE A 2 -10.71 23.92 6.02
CA ILE A 2 -10.60 22.45 5.97
C ILE A 2 -9.13 22.10 6.10
N GLY A 3 -8.73 21.64 7.28
CA GLY A 3 -7.40 21.08 7.50
C GLY A 3 -7.14 19.96 6.50
N THR A 4 -6.07 20.10 5.72
CA THR A 4 -5.49 19.02 4.91
C THR A 4 -4.78 18.06 5.84
N SER A 5 -5.53 17.15 6.47
CA SER A 5 -4.93 16.05 7.24
C SER A 5 -4.38 15.01 6.27
N THR A 6 -3.17 15.25 5.78
CA THR A 6 -2.34 14.22 5.16
C THR A 6 -1.88 13.30 6.28
N CYS A 7 -2.52 12.14 6.44
CA CYS A 7 -2.00 11.11 7.34
C CYS A 7 -0.71 10.56 6.72
N SER A 8 0.38 10.73 7.45
CA SER A 8 1.70 10.20 7.08
C SER A 8 2.10 9.20 8.14
N GLU A 9 2.34 7.95 7.73
CA GLU A 9 2.79 6.88 8.61
C GLU A 9 4.21 6.48 8.22
N LEU A 10 5.11 6.40 9.20
CA LEU A 10 6.48 5.94 8.99
C LEU A 10 6.67 4.63 9.74
N LEU A 11 6.92 3.56 9.00
CA LEU A 11 7.34 2.28 9.55
C LEU A 11 8.84 2.13 9.32
N SER A 12 9.59 1.83 10.38
CA SER A 12 11.04 1.65 10.29
C SER A 12 11.49 0.39 11.02
N THR A 13 12.36 -0.36 10.38
CA THR A 13 13.16 -1.45 10.97
C THR A 13 14.64 -1.19 10.66
N ARG A 14 15.57 -1.84 11.37
CA ARG A 14 17.01 -1.71 11.05
C ARG A 14 17.22 -2.02 9.56
N GLY A 15 17.75 -1.05 8.81
CA GLY A 15 18.04 -1.17 7.38
C GLY A 15 16.87 -0.93 6.42
N ALA A 16 15.65 -0.61 6.88
CA ALA A 16 14.54 -0.29 5.98
C ALA A 16 13.52 0.67 6.60
N SER A 17 13.07 1.64 5.80
CA SER A 17 12.01 2.57 6.17
C SER A 17 10.98 2.66 5.06
N VAL A 18 9.71 2.67 5.44
CA VAL A 18 8.56 2.86 4.56
C VAL A 18 7.77 4.04 5.06
N ALA A 19 7.64 5.07 4.21
CA ALA A 19 6.77 6.21 4.46
C ALA A 19 5.51 6.06 3.61
N THR A 20 4.36 5.96 4.27
CA THR A 20 3.05 5.89 3.61
C THR A 20 2.37 7.24 3.75
N ARG A 21 1.95 7.81 2.62
CA ARG A 21 1.14 9.03 2.54
C ARG A 21 -0.20 8.68 1.91
N TYR A 22 -1.28 9.03 2.59
CA TYR A 22 -2.62 8.81 2.09
C TYR A 22 -3.15 10.10 1.45
N ASP A 23 -3.47 10.04 0.15
CA ASP A 23 -4.28 11.10 -0.48
C ASP A 23 -5.76 10.73 -0.38
N ARG A 24 -6.59 11.75 -0.15
CA ARG A 24 -7.98 11.75 0.34
C ARG A 24 -8.92 10.84 -0.47
N LEU A 25 -8.79 9.52 -0.33
CA LEU A 25 -9.75 8.44 -0.66
C LEU A 25 -9.37 7.51 -1.83
N LEU A 26 -8.25 7.69 -2.53
CA LEU A 26 -8.00 6.90 -3.76
C LEU A 26 -6.66 6.16 -3.78
N CYS A 27 -5.57 6.79 -3.32
CA CYS A 27 -4.23 6.27 -3.52
C CYS A 27 -3.38 6.37 -2.23
N ALA A 28 -2.71 5.28 -1.87
CA ALA A 28 -1.64 5.28 -0.89
C ALA A 28 -0.30 5.39 -1.61
N ARG A 29 0.48 6.44 -1.33
CA ARG A 29 1.85 6.57 -1.81
C ARG A 29 2.80 5.98 -0.77
N ILE A 30 3.61 5.01 -1.17
CA ILE A 30 4.51 4.26 -0.30
C ILE A 30 5.95 4.50 -0.79
N ASP A 31 6.70 5.35 -0.10
CA ASP A 31 8.11 5.58 -0.38
C ASP A 31 8.96 4.59 0.43
N VAL A 32 9.71 3.73 -0.25
CA VAL A 32 10.54 2.69 0.39
C VAL A 32 12.01 3.04 0.22
N ARG A 33 12.72 3.09 1.35
CA ARG A 33 14.18 3.22 1.39
C ARG A 33 14.74 2.04 2.16
N THR A 34 15.75 1.40 1.59
CA THR A 34 16.48 0.33 2.28
C THR A 34 17.97 0.59 2.19
N GLU A 35 18.69 0.19 3.23
CA GLU A 35 20.14 0.03 3.17
C GLU A 35 20.51 -1.15 2.26
N ASP A 36 21.79 -1.30 1.94
CA ASP A 36 22.28 -2.39 1.12
C ASP A 36 22.16 -3.75 1.83
N GLY A 37 21.81 -4.78 1.07
CA GLY A 37 21.84 -6.18 1.51
C GLY A 37 20.47 -6.88 1.55
N LEU A 38 20.51 -8.20 1.49
CA LEU A 38 19.32 -9.05 1.38
C LEU A 38 18.38 -8.95 2.60
N HIS A 39 18.92 -8.79 3.80
CA HIS A 39 18.12 -8.63 5.02
C HIS A 39 17.33 -7.32 5.03
N ALA A 40 17.98 -6.21 4.63
CA ALA A 40 17.34 -4.91 4.48
C ALA A 40 16.24 -4.95 3.40
N ALA A 41 16.51 -5.63 2.28
CA ALA A 41 15.52 -5.87 1.22
C ALA A 41 14.28 -6.63 1.72
N GLN A 42 14.48 -7.72 2.47
CA GLN A 42 13.39 -8.51 3.05
C GLN A 42 12.60 -7.72 4.09
N ALA A 43 13.27 -6.92 4.92
CA ALA A 43 12.63 -6.05 5.89
C ALA A 43 11.76 -4.98 5.19
N GLY A 44 12.29 -4.33 4.15
CA GLY A 44 11.54 -3.38 3.33
C GLY A 44 10.32 -4.01 2.66
N ALA A 45 10.47 -5.22 2.09
CA ALA A 45 9.36 -5.94 1.47
C ALA A 45 8.25 -6.33 2.48
N ARG A 46 8.62 -6.69 3.71
CA ARG A 46 7.63 -6.93 4.79
C ARG A 46 6.87 -5.67 5.18
N LEU A 47 7.55 -4.54 5.28
CA LEU A 47 6.92 -3.26 5.57
C LEU A 47 5.97 -2.82 4.45
N VAL A 48 6.38 -3.01 3.19
CA VAL A 48 5.53 -2.79 2.01
C VAL A 48 4.26 -3.62 2.09
N ARG A 49 4.38 -4.91 2.41
CA ARG A 49 3.22 -5.78 2.61
C ARG A 49 2.27 -5.24 3.68
N GLN A 50 2.80 -4.80 4.82
CA GLN A 50 1.98 -4.21 5.88
C GLN A 50 1.26 -2.95 5.42
N ALA A 51 1.95 -2.07 4.69
CA ALA A 51 1.36 -0.85 4.15
C ALA A 51 0.26 -1.13 3.12
N VAL A 52 0.44 -2.11 2.23
CA VAL A 52 -0.56 -2.54 1.24
C VAL A 52 -1.80 -3.13 1.91
N VAL A 53 -1.62 -4.01 2.91
CA VAL A 53 -2.73 -4.58 3.68
C VAL A 53 -3.48 -3.48 4.44
N ALA A 54 -2.77 -2.51 5.03
CA ALA A 54 -3.37 -1.38 5.71
C ALA A 54 -4.15 -0.45 4.75
N ALA A 55 -3.60 -0.19 3.55
CA ALA A 55 -4.25 0.57 2.49
C ALA A 55 -5.56 -0.11 2.03
N ARG A 56 -5.53 -1.43 1.84
CA ARG A 56 -6.73 -2.21 1.50
C ARG A 56 -7.76 -2.17 2.63
N ALA A 57 -7.34 -2.33 3.88
CA ALA A 57 -8.24 -2.25 5.04
C ALA A 57 -8.93 -0.89 5.17
N GLN A 58 -8.30 0.18 4.68
CA GLN A 58 -8.89 1.52 4.58
C GLN A 58 -9.85 1.69 3.39
N GLY A 59 -9.97 0.69 2.51
CA GLY A 59 -10.86 0.70 1.35
C GLY A 59 -10.27 1.41 0.12
N LEU A 60 -8.95 1.60 0.07
CA LEU A 60 -8.29 2.19 -1.10
C LEU A 60 -8.30 1.22 -2.29
N ARG A 61 -8.31 1.79 -3.49
CA ARG A 61 -8.33 1.03 -4.75
C ARG A 61 -6.95 0.83 -5.34
N THR A 62 -6.06 1.81 -5.14
CA THR A 62 -4.72 1.76 -5.69
C THR A 62 -3.69 2.10 -4.60
N ALA A 63 -2.52 1.49 -4.72
CA ALA A 63 -1.34 1.85 -3.96
C ALA A 63 -0.17 2.07 -4.93
N GLU A 64 0.40 3.26 -4.89
CA GLU A 64 1.60 3.62 -5.64
C GLU A 64 2.82 3.48 -4.74
N LEU A 65 3.79 2.69 -5.17
CA LEU A 65 5.05 2.50 -4.46
C LEU A 65 6.18 3.13 -5.26
N THR A 66 7.00 3.91 -4.57
CA THR A 66 8.25 4.43 -5.09
C THR A 66 9.39 3.73 -4.37
N LEU A 67 10.15 2.94 -5.12
CA LEU A 67 11.31 2.20 -4.64
C LEU A 67 12.57 2.93 -5.08
N ASP A 68 13.29 3.53 -4.13
CA ASP A 68 14.56 4.22 -4.36
C ASP A 68 15.71 3.27 -3.99
N VAL A 69 16.00 2.28 -4.85
CA VAL A 69 16.88 1.15 -4.49
C VAL A 69 17.64 0.55 -5.67
N GLY A 70 18.83 0.03 -5.36
CA GLY A 70 19.61 -0.86 -6.24
C GLY A 70 18.91 -2.21 -6.50
N ALA A 71 19.32 -2.87 -7.60
CA ALA A 71 18.63 -4.02 -8.22
C ALA A 71 18.16 -5.19 -7.31
N PRO A 72 18.86 -5.62 -6.24
CA PRO A 72 18.42 -6.77 -5.46
C PRO A 72 17.20 -6.49 -4.56
N VAL A 73 16.95 -5.24 -4.16
CA VAL A 73 15.81 -4.91 -3.29
C VAL A 73 14.50 -4.90 -4.07
N THR A 74 14.53 -4.38 -5.30
CA THR A 74 13.36 -4.39 -6.19
C THR A 74 12.84 -5.81 -6.40
N GLY A 75 13.73 -6.79 -6.60
CA GLY A 75 13.35 -8.19 -6.77
C GLY A 75 12.59 -8.74 -5.57
N ALA A 76 13.11 -8.54 -4.36
CA ALA A 76 12.49 -9.03 -3.12
C ALA A 76 11.12 -8.38 -2.86
N VAL A 77 10.96 -7.09 -3.15
CA VAL A 77 9.68 -6.38 -3.01
C VAL A 77 8.65 -6.91 -4.02
N LEU A 78 9.03 -7.09 -5.28
CA LEU A 78 8.14 -7.62 -6.31
C LEU A 78 7.72 -9.06 -6.03
N GLU A 79 8.62 -9.90 -5.53
CA GLU A 79 8.31 -11.27 -5.12
C GLU A 79 7.27 -11.30 -3.99
N GLN A 80 7.41 -10.43 -2.98
CA GLN A 80 6.42 -10.32 -1.91
C GLN A 80 5.07 -9.80 -2.40
N LEU A 81 5.05 -8.82 -3.31
CA LEU A 81 3.80 -8.33 -3.92
C LEU A 81 3.10 -9.42 -4.74
N ARG A 82 3.85 -10.25 -5.47
CA ARG A 82 3.29 -11.40 -6.20
C ARG A 82 2.72 -12.47 -5.29
N ASN A 83 3.24 -12.60 -4.07
CA ASN A 83 2.72 -13.52 -3.06
C ASN A 83 1.46 -12.99 -2.35
N LEU A 84 1.03 -11.75 -2.61
CA LEU A 84 -0.19 -11.13 -2.05
C LEU A 84 -1.41 -11.31 -2.97
N VAL A 85 -1.59 -12.51 -3.51
CA VAL A 85 -2.62 -12.84 -4.52
C VAL A 85 -4.06 -12.56 -4.09
N ASP A 86 -4.35 -12.52 -2.79
CA ASP A 86 -5.69 -12.27 -2.25
C ASP A 86 -5.99 -10.78 -2.03
N ASP A 87 -4.94 -9.95 -1.87
CA ASP A 87 -5.04 -8.53 -1.54
C ASP A 87 -4.80 -7.62 -2.76
N VAL A 88 -4.16 -8.17 -3.80
CA VAL A 88 -3.70 -7.47 -4.99
C VAL A 88 -4.37 -8.05 -6.23
N ALA A 89 -5.05 -7.19 -6.99
CA ALA A 89 -5.68 -7.54 -8.25
C ALA A 89 -4.67 -7.50 -9.41
N ASP A 90 -3.80 -6.47 -9.43
CA ASP A 90 -2.78 -6.33 -10.47
C ASP A 90 -1.54 -5.56 -9.97
N VAL A 91 -0.40 -5.78 -10.63
CA VAL A 91 0.88 -5.14 -10.31
C VAL A 91 1.55 -4.63 -11.59
N HIS A 92 1.65 -3.31 -11.70
CA HIS A 92 2.32 -2.63 -12.80
C HIS A 92 3.67 -2.10 -12.33
N VAL A 93 4.75 -2.50 -13.01
CA VAL A 93 6.12 -2.10 -12.65
C VAL A 93 6.70 -1.23 -13.76
N ARG A 94 7.19 -0.04 -13.41
CA ARG A 94 7.84 0.88 -14.32
C ARG A 94 9.16 1.36 -13.74
N ARG A 95 10.24 1.25 -14.52
CA ARG A 95 11.56 1.76 -14.12
C ARG A 95 11.81 3.14 -14.71
N ALA A 96 12.21 4.09 -13.88
CA ALA A 96 12.59 5.44 -14.25
C ALA A 96 13.98 5.75 -13.69
N GLY A 97 15.02 5.43 -14.47
CA GLY A 97 16.41 5.60 -14.04
C GLY A 97 16.78 4.73 -12.83
N GLY A 98 17.20 5.38 -11.74
CA GLY A 98 17.55 4.75 -10.46
C GLY A 98 16.34 4.39 -9.59
N THR A 99 15.13 4.81 -9.97
CA THR A 99 13.91 4.60 -9.19
C THR A 99 13.00 3.61 -9.90
N VAL A 100 12.33 2.76 -9.12
CA VAL A 100 11.28 1.86 -9.63
C VAL A 100 9.96 2.30 -9.06
N LEU A 101 9.02 2.59 -9.94
CA LEU A 101 7.62 2.88 -9.61
C LEU A 101 6.84 1.58 -9.76
N VAL A 102 6.09 1.22 -8.72
CA VAL A 102 5.20 0.07 -8.75
C VAL A 102 3.80 0.55 -8.42
N GLU A 103 2.86 0.33 -9.32
CA GLU A 103 1.45 0.60 -9.08
C GLU A 103 0.75 -0.73 -8.82
N VAL A 104 0.01 -0.78 -7.71
CA VAL A 104 -0.68 -1.98 -7.24
C VAL A 104 -2.16 -1.68 -7.22
N GLU A 105 -2.92 -2.43 -8.00
CA GLU A 105 -4.37 -2.43 -7.91
C GLU A 105 -4.79 -3.35 -6.77
N LEU A 106 -5.56 -2.84 -5.82
CA LEU A 106 -5.99 -3.58 -4.65
C LEU A 106 -7.31 -4.27 -4.93
N THR A 107 -7.43 -5.53 -4.49
CA THR A 107 -8.68 -6.27 -4.62
C THR A 107 -9.77 -5.55 -3.82
N PRO A 108 -10.89 -5.15 -4.46
CA PRO A 108 -11.97 -4.45 -3.78
C PRO A 108 -12.45 -5.28 -2.60
N LEU A 109 -12.63 -4.64 -1.44
CA LEU A 109 -13.39 -5.26 -0.36
C LEU A 109 -14.85 -5.36 -0.84
N LEU A 110 -15.23 -6.52 -1.41
CA LEU A 110 -16.62 -6.86 -1.68
C LEU A 110 -17.40 -6.60 -0.39
N GLY A 111 -18.26 -5.60 -0.44
CA GLY A 111 -18.66 -4.86 0.76
C GLY A 111 -19.22 -5.73 1.88
N ARG A 112 -18.82 -5.41 3.11
CA ARG A 112 -19.82 -5.28 4.17
C ARG A 112 -20.81 -4.20 3.70
N GLN A 113 -21.81 -4.59 2.92
CA GLN A 113 -23.01 -3.79 2.88
C GLN A 113 -23.51 -3.72 4.31
N ARG A 114 -23.53 -2.52 4.89
CA ARG A 114 -24.46 -2.23 5.96
C ARG A 114 -25.83 -2.55 5.38
N THR A 115 -26.36 -3.73 5.69
CA THR A 115 -27.79 -3.92 5.82
C THR A 115 -28.23 -2.95 6.91
N GLN A 116 -28.51 -1.72 6.50
CA GLN A 116 -29.32 -0.81 7.28
C GLN A 116 -30.74 -1.39 7.16
N PRO A 117 -31.32 -2.02 8.20
CA PRO A 117 -32.76 -2.26 8.18
C PRO A 117 -33.40 -0.87 8.13
N SER A 118 -34.07 -0.57 7.02
CA SER A 118 -34.92 0.61 6.93
C SER A 118 -35.85 0.62 8.17
N PRO A 119 -35.88 1.69 8.97
CA PRO A 119 -36.94 1.82 9.95
C PRO A 119 -38.24 1.92 9.15
N ARG A 120 -39.09 0.91 9.23
CA ARG A 120 -40.48 1.06 8.82
C ARG A 120 -41.09 2.08 9.77
N LEU A 121 -41.09 3.33 9.31
CA LEU A 121 -41.92 4.41 9.83
C LEU A 121 -43.37 3.91 9.77
N GLY A 122 -44.07 4.01 10.90
CA GLY A 122 -45.40 3.44 11.08
C GLY A 122 -46.45 4.00 10.11
N ALA A 123 -47.47 3.17 9.89
CA ALA A 123 -48.84 3.57 9.62
C ALA A 123 -49.68 2.55 10.42
N ALA A 124 -50.15 2.96 11.59
CA ALA A 124 -51.53 3.41 11.84
C ALA A 124 -52.42 2.23 12.24
#